data_AF-A0AAV1T0C5-F1
#
_entry.id   AF-A0AAV1T0C5-F1
#
_cell.length_a   1.000
_cell.length_b   1.000
_cell.length_c   1.000
_cell.angle_alpha   90.00
_cell.angle_beta   90.00
_cell.angle_gamma   90.00
#
_symmetry.space_group_name_H-M   'P 1'
#
loop_
_entity.id
_entity.type
_entity.pdbx_description
1 polymer ?
#
loop_
_entity_poly.entity_id
_entity_poly.type
_entity_poly.pdbx_seq_one_letter_code
_entity_poly.pdbx_strand_id
1 'polypeptide(L)' 'MKGFSLRAKFDSETCIKKYIVAVQMQYDCTIKYARHNVAREFATPSLKAFYDDQGIEQQVTVPYAH' A
#
# COMPACT_ATOMS: atom_id res chain seq x y z
N MET A 1 -10.02 -13.93 2.36
CA MET A 1 -10.51 -12.53 2.33
C MET A 1 -11.44 -12.32 1.13
N LYS A 2 -12.52 -11.53 1.26
CA LYS A 2 -13.18 -10.94 0.07
C LYS A 2 -12.19 -9.97 -0.58
N GLY A 3 -12.10 -9.96 -1.91
CA GLY A 3 -11.20 -9.07 -2.64
C GLY A 3 -11.52 -7.59 -2.40
N PHE A 4 -10.51 -6.73 -2.55
CA PHE A 4 -10.68 -5.29 -2.56
C PHE A 4 -11.06 -4.85 -3.98
N SER A 5 -12.13 -4.07 -4.10
CA SER A 5 -12.54 -3.45 -5.37
C SER A 5 -12.79 -1.97 -5.15
N LEU A 6 -12.21 -1.13 -6.01
CA LEU A 6 -12.41 0.31 -5.96
C LEU A 6 -13.82 0.63 -6.47
N ARG A 7 -14.55 1.48 -5.75
CA ARG A 7 -15.84 2.01 -6.21
C ARG A 7 -15.65 3.37 -6.88
N ALA A 8 -14.64 4.13 -6.45
CA ALA A 8 -14.16 5.33 -7.10
C ALA A 8 -12.63 5.44 -7.04
N LYS A 9 -12.05 6.28 -7.91
CA LYS A 9 -10.58 6.49 -7.94
C LYS A 9 -10.02 6.99 -6.61
N PHE A 10 -10.77 7.82 -5.89
CA PHE A 10 -10.34 8.39 -4.61
C PHE A 10 -10.34 7.37 -3.45
N ASP A 11 -10.91 6.18 -3.65
CA ASP A 11 -10.89 5.12 -2.62
C ASP A 11 -9.54 4.39 -2.55
N SER A 12 -8.65 4.61 -3.53
CA SER A 12 -7.41 3.87 -3.70
C SER A 12 -6.56 3.82 -2.43
N GLU A 13 -6.30 4.98 -1.83
CA GLU A 13 -5.51 5.06 -0.59
C GLU A 13 -6.15 4.25 0.55
N THR A 14 -7.46 4.40 0.75
CA THR A 14 -8.17 3.68 1.81
C THR A 14 -8.12 2.18 1.57
N CYS A 15 -8.25 1.74 0.32
CA CYS A 15 -8.14 0.33 -0.05
C CYS A 15 -6.72 -0.22 0.16
N ILE A 16 -5.67 0.55 -0.17
CA ILE A 16 -4.27 0.14 0.06
C ILE A 16 -4.02 -0.06 1.56
N LYS A 17 -4.42 0.89 2.41
CA LYS A 17 -4.27 0.78 3.88
C LYS A 17 -4.99 -0.45 4.42
N LYS A 18 -6.23 -0.68 4.01
CA LYS A 18 -7.02 -1.86 4.41
C LYS A 18 -6.38 -3.17 3.95
N TYR A 19 -5.82 -3.20 2.74
CA TYR A 19 -5.13 -4.38 2.23
C TYR A 19 -3.91 -4.75 3.09
N ILE A 20 -3.08 -3.77 3.44
CA ILE A 20 -1.89 -3.97 4.29
C ILE A 20 -2.27 -4.54 5.66
N VAL A 21 -3.24 -3.91 6.33
CA VAL A 21 -3.73 -4.39 7.64
C VAL A 21 -4.28 -5.80 7.52
N ALA A 22 -5.05 -6.10 6.47
CA ALA A 22 -5.66 -7.40 6.32
C ALA A 22 -4.64 -8.50 5.99
N VAL A 23 -3.57 -8.19 5.24
CA VAL A 23 -2.45 -9.12 5.03
C VAL A 23 -1.72 -9.40 6.34
N GLN A 24 -1.37 -8.35 7.11
CA GLN A 24 -0.72 -8.50 8.41
C GLN A 24 -1.54 -9.38 9.37
N MET A 25 -2.86 -9.13 9.46
CA MET A 25 -3.76 -9.92 10.30
C MET A 25 -3.91 -11.36 9.81
N GLN A 26 -4.01 -11.59 8.49
CA GLN A 26 -4.21 -12.93 7.94
C GLN A 26 -3.01 -13.84 8.21
N TYR A 27 -1.80 -13.29 8.18
CA TYR A 27 -0.56 -14.04 8.32
C TYR A 27 0.10 -13.88 9.68
N ASP A 28 -0.54 -13.18 10.61
CA ASP A 28 0.01 -12.83 11.93
C ASP A 28 1.44 -12.29 11.83
N CYS A 29 1.64 -11.31 10.95
CA CYS A 29 2.95 -10.79 10.62
C CYS A 29 2.96 -9.26 10.50
N THR A 30 4.17 -8.69 10.54
CA THR A 30 4.40 -7.29 10.19
C THR A 30 5.03 -7.24 8.80
N ILE A 31 4.44 -6.46 7.91
CA ILE A 31 5.02 -6.19 6.59
C ILE A 31 6.29 -5.37 6.79
N LYS A 32 7.39 -5.79 6.16
CA LYS A 32 8.68 -5.08 6.25
C LYS A 32 8.87 -4.06 5.14
N TYR A 33 8.43 -4.40 3.94
CA TYR A 33 8.53 -3.51 2.78
C TYR A 33 7.33 -3.67 1.85
N ALA A 34 6.94 -2.56 1.21
CA ALA A 34 5.92 -2.51 0.19
C ALA A 34 6.56 -2.04 -1.14
N ARG A 35 6.52 -2.90 -2.15
CA ARG A 35 7.03 -2.58 -3.50
C ARG A 35 5.88 -2.16 -4.41
N HIS A 36 5.98 -1.00 -5.04
CA HIS A 36 4.98 -0.48 -5.98
C HIS A 36 5.60 0.37 -7.08
N ASN A 37 4.82 0.71 -8.11
CA ASN A 37 5.23 1.64 -9.15
C ASN A 37 5.09 3.10 -8.70
N VAL A 38 5.49 4.05 -9.55
CA VAL A 38 5.39 5.50 -9.29
C VAL A 38 3.97 6.07 -9.44
N ALA A 39 2.92 5.25 -9.33
CA ALA A 39 1.55 5.74 -9.48
C ALA A 39 1.20 6.74 -8.37
N ARG A 40 0.40 7.76 -8.71
CA ARG A 40 0.10 8.91 -7.84
C ARG A 40 -0.55 8.47 -6.53
N GLU A 41 -1.35 7.41 -6.57
CA GLU A 41 -2.05 6.81 -5.44
C GLU A 41 -1.09 6.33 -4.34
N PHE A 42 0.16 6.00 -4.69
CA PHE A 42 1.18 5.59 -3.73
C PHE A 42 2.00 6.76 -3.17
N ALA A 43 1.92 7.94 -3.79
CA ALA A 43 2.74 9.11 -3.43
C ALA A 43 2.00 10.12 -2.54
N THR A 44 0.89 9.73 -1.91
CA THR A 44 0.15 10.65 -1.03
C THR A 44 0.86 10.81 0.33
N PRO A 45 0.90 12.03 0.91
CA PRO A 45 1.53 12.25 2.22
C PRO A 45 0.92 11.39 3.33
N SER A 46 -0.40 11.18 3.28
CA SER A 46 -1.15 10.39 4.25
C SER A 46 -0.90 8.88 4.13
N LEU A 47 -0.57 8.37 2.94
CA LEU A 47 -0.14 6.99 2.78
C LEU A 47 1.32 6.80 3.19
N LYS A 48 2.19 7.76 2.88
CA LYS A 48 3.58 7.77 3.36
C LYS A 48 3.64 7.72 4.89
N ALA A 49 2.90 8.60 5.57
CA ALA A 49 2.83 8.61 7.03
C ALA A 49 2.32 7.28 7.60
N PHE A 50 1.34 6.65 6.95
CA PHE A 50 0.87 5.33 7.34
C PHE A 50 1.96 4.25 7.24
N TYR A 51 2.77 4.25 6.17
CA TYR A 51 3.89 3.32 6.06
C TYR A 51 4.95 3.58 7.13
N ASP A 52 5.30 4.85 7.37
CA ASP A 52 6.27 5.25 8.39
C ASP A 52 5.82 4.81 9.80
N ASP A 53 4.54 5.01 10.14
CA ASP A 53 3.94 4.60 11.43
C ASP A 53 3.93 3.07 11.61
N GLN A 54 3.80 2.32 10.52
CA GLN A 54 3.84 0.85 10.53
C GLN A 54 5.28 0.29 10.44
N GLY A 55 6.29 1.14 10.26
CA GLY A 55 7.68 0.72 10.04
C GLY A 55 7.89 -0.02 8.71
N ILE A 56 7.07 0.28 7.70
CA ILE A 56 7.12 -0.36 6.38
C ILE A 56 7.99 0.47 5.44
N GLU A 57 9.05 -0.14 4.91
CA GLU A 57 9.91 0.47 3.89
C GLU A 57 9.19 0.52 2.53
N GLN A 58 9.16 1.67 1.88
CA GLN A 58 8.62 1.80 0.52
C GLN A 58 9.70 1.58 -0.53
N GLN A 59 9.46 0.62 -1.43
CA GLN A 59 10.35 0.30 -2.55
C GLN A 59 9.69 0.66 -3.87
N VAL A 60 10.12 1.76 -4.48
CA VAL A 60 9.54 2.24 -5.74
C VAL A 60 10.29 1.65 -6.93
N THR A 61 9.57 1.05 -7.87
CA THR A 61 10.17 0.53 -9.11
C THR A 61 10.45 1.66 -10.10
N VAL A 62 11.53 1.51 -10.89
CA VAL A 62 11.83 2.42 -11.99
C VAL A 62 10.69 2.36 -13.04
N PRO A 63 10.18 3.50 -13.51
CA PRO A 63 9.17 3.52 -14.57
C PRO A 63 9.68 2.82 -15.83
N TYR A 64 8.84 1.99 -16.47
CA TYR A 64 9.15 1.31 -17.74
C TYR A 64 10.44 0.47 -17.72
N ALA A 65 10.76 -0.15 -16.57
CA ALA A 65 11.86 -1.11 -16.50
C ALA A 65 11.61 -2.28 -17.48
N HIS A 66 12.58 -2.53 -18.36
CA HIS A 66 12.60 -3.59 -19.37
C HIS A 66 13.13 -4.90 -18.81
#